data_AF-F9RPY1-F1
#
_entry.id   AF-F9RPY1-F1
#
_cell.length_a   1.000
_cell.length_b   1.000
_cell.length_c   1.000
_cell.angle_alpha   90.00
_cell.angle_beta   90.00
_cell.angle_gamma   90.00
#
_symmetry.space_group_name_H-M   'P 1'
#
loop_
_entity.id
_entity.type
_entity.pdbx_description
1 polymer ?
#
loop_
_entity_poly.entity_id
_entity_poly.type
_entity_poly.pdbx_seq_one_letter_code
_entity_poly.pdbx_strand_id
1 'polypeptide(L)'
;ASVDGTTHDIVITITGVNDSAVISGDAIGAVTEDDTDPVLTDSGVLTLTDSDTGEAKFDPTSVVTPTGALGALTIDADGNWVYNVDNADVQYLAQDETKVETFT
;
A
#
# COMPACT_ATOMS: atom_id res chain seq x y z
N ALA A 1 37.35 31.32 18.96
CA ALA A 1 38.66 31.85 18.53
C ALA A 1 39.56 31.94 19.75
N SER A 2 40.84 31.59 19.62
CA SER A 2 41.85 31.76 20.69
C SER A 2 42.24 33.24 20.83
N VAL A 3 43.00 33.57 21.88
CA VAL A 3 43.44 34.93 22.22
C VAL A 3 44.26 35.59 21.09
N ASP A 4 44.90 34.82 20.22
CA ASP A 4 45.65 35.28 19.05
C ASP A 4 44.80 35.42 17.77
N GLY A 5 43.49 35.15 17.83
CA GLY A 5 42.59 35.21 16.69
C GLY A 5 42.56 33.95 15.82
N THR A 6 43.33 32.91 16.16
CA THR A 6 43.28 31.63 15.43
C THR A 6 41.91 30.97 15.61
N THR A 7 41.32 30.53 14.51
CA THR A 7 40.06 29.78 14.47
C THR A 7 40.33 28.31 14.22
N HIS A 8 39.50 27.46 14.83
CA HIS A 8 39.46 26.03 14.56
C HIS A 8 38.01 25.64 14.30
N ASP A 9 37.81 24.74 13.36
CA ASP A 9 36.48 24.20 13.07
C ASP A 9 36.15 23.07 14.04
N ILE A 10 34.89 23.03 14.46
CA ILE A 10 34.29 21.86 15.11
C ILE A 10 33.42 21.19 14.05
N VAL A 11 33.81 19.98 13.65
CA VAL A 11 33.04 19.16 12.70
C VAL A 11 32.21 18.16 13.49
N ILE A 12 30.90 18.21 13.33
CA ILE A 12 29.95 17.25 13.91
C ILE A 12 29.32 16.47 12.77
N THR A 13 29.39 15.14 12.85
CA THR A 13 28.66 14.23 11.97
C THR A 13 27.44 13.71 12.71
N ILE A 14 26.25 13.90 12.12
CA ILE A 14 25.00 13.32 12.61
C ILE A 14 24.56 12.27 11.60
N THR A 15 24.25 11.08 12.07
CA THR A 15 23.76 9.97 11.25
C THR A 15 22.30 9.69 11.62
N GLY A 16 21.41 9.74 10.63
CA GLY A 16 20.02 9.31 10.80
C GLY A 16 19.88 7.78 10.84
N VAL A 17 18.75 7.30 11.34
CA VAL A 17 18.34 5.89 11.28
C VAL A 17 17.00 5.82 10.54
N ASN A 18 16.73 4.72 9.85
CA ASN A 18 15.44 4.48 9.19
C ASN A 18 14.42 4.07 10.26
N ASP A 19 13.30 4.77 10.33
CA ASP A 19 12.12 4.37 11.08
C ASP A 19 11.23 3.46 10.22
N SER A 20 10.30 2.71 10.83
CA SER A 20 9.37 1.85 10.07
C SER A 20 8.09 2.59 9.77
N ALA A 21 7.64 2.54 8.52
CA ALA A 21 6.32 2.99 8.12
C ALA A 21 5.21 2.27 8.91
N VAL A 22 4.15 3.01 9.22
CA VAL A 22 2.90 2.47 9.80
C VAL A 22 1.79 2.63 8.77
N ILE A 23 1.22 1.49 8.34
CA ILE A 23 0.09 1.44 7.41
C ILE A 23 -1.20 1.19 8.19
N SER A 24 -2.25 1.93 7.87
CA SER A 24 -3.61 1.77 8.40
C SER A 24 -4.64 2.18 7.34
N GLY A 25 -5.91 2.41 7.72
CA GLY A 25 -6.97 2.77 6.78
C GLY A 25 -7.86 1.59 6.43
N ASP A 26 -8.53 1.69 5.28
CA ASP A 26 -9.42 0.65 4.79
C ASP A 26 -8.63 -0.42 4.04
N ALA A 27 -8.55 -1.62 4.61
CA ALA A 27 -7.77 -2.74 4.09
C ALA A 27 -8.62 -3.94 3.69
N ILE A 28 -9.96 -3.80 3.73
CA ILE A 28 -10.88 -4.91 3.49
C ILE A 28 -11.91 -4.47 2.46
N GLY A 29 -11.87 -5.10 1.29
CA GLY A 29 -12.89 -4.95 0.26
C GLY A 29 -13.75 -6.20 0.09
N ALA A 30 -14.88 -6.06 -0.58
CA ALA A 30 -15.76 -7.14 -0.99
C ALA A 30 -16.52 -6.81 -2.27
N VAL A 31 -16.72 -7.83 -3.10
CA VAL A 31 -17.62 -7.81 -4.26
C VAL A 31 -18.57 -9.00 -4.18
N THR A 32 -19.77 -8.89 -4.75
CA THR A 32 -20.72 -10.00 -4.87
C THR A 32 -20.83 -10.40 -6.34
N GLU A 33 -20.87 -11.71 -6.60
CA GLU A 33 -21.18 -12.25 -7.93
C GLU A 33 -22.45 -11.61 -8.50
N ASP A 34 -22.43 -11.29 -9.80
CA ASP A 34 -23.52 -10.69 -10.57
C ASP A 34 -23.92 -9.26 -10.19
N ASP A 35 -23.25 -8.59 -9.24
CA ASP A 35 -23.53 -7.17 -8.93
C ASP A 35 -23.23 -6.26 -10.14
N THR A 36 -22.15 -6.51 -10.86
CA THR A 36 -21.78 -5.82 -12.11
C THR A 36 -21.16 -6.77 -13.15
N ASP A 37 -21.43 -6.52 -14.43
CA ASP A 37 -20.97 -7.34 -15.56
C ASP A 37 -20.38 -6.39 -16.64
N PRO A 38 -19.12 -6.57 -17.10
CA PRO A 38 -18.28 -7.76 -16.94
C PRO A 38 -17.32 -7.79 -15.75
N VAL A 39 -17.13 -6.68 -15.05
CA VAL A 39 -16.11 -6.57 -14.00
C VAL A 39 -16.77 -6.19 -12.69
N LEU A 40 -16.46 -6.95 -11.64
CA LEU A 40 -16.74 -6.61 -10.26
C LEU A 40 -15.59 -5.74 -9.72
N THR A 41 -15.93 -4.67 -9.01
CA THR A 41 -14.95 -3.68 -8.54
C THR A 41 -15.22 -3.30 -7.10
N ASP A 42 -14.15 -3.15 -6.33
CA ASP A 42 -14.19 -2.47 -5.04
C ASP A 42 -12.95 -1.59 -4.85
N SER A 43 -13.03 -0.61 -3.96
CA SER A 43 -11.95 0.36 -3.74
C SER A 43 -11.97 0.93 -2.32
N GLY A 44 -10.81 1.33 -1.84
CA GLY A 44 -10.66 1.98 -0.54
C GLY A 44 -9.36 2.77 -0.47
N VAL A 45 -9.04 3.25 0.73
CA VAL A 45 -7.87 4.10 0.96
C VAL A 45 -7.10 3.60 2.15
N LEU A 46 -5.84 3.22 1.92
CA LEU A 46 -4.85 3.00 2.97
C LEU A 46 -4.13 4.32 3.27
N THR A 47 -3.68 4.46 4.51
CA THR A 47 -2.85 5.59 4.95
C THR A 47 -1.51 5.09 5.41
N LEU A 48 -0.45 5.79 5.04
CA LEU A 48 0.92 5.47 5.44
C LEU A 48 1.53 6.68 6.15
N THR A 49 2.05 6.44 7.36
CA THR A 49 2.83 7.44 8.09
C THR A 49 4.26 6.94 8.27
N ASP A 50 5.22 7.80 7.97
CA ASP A 50 6.65 7.55 8.18
C ASP A 50 7.30 8.81 8.76
N SER A 51 8.19 8.64 9.74
CA SER A 51 8.96 9.73 10.35
C SER A 51 10.07 10.24 9.42
N ASP A 52 10.53 9.40 8.50
CA ASP A 52 11.55 9.74 7.53
C ASP A 52 10.98 10.62 6.41
N THR A 53 11.67 11.73 6.15
CA THR A 53 11.18 12.76 5.23
C THR A 53 11.08 12.22 3.81
N GLY A 54 9.85 12.16 3.31
CA GLY A 54 9.57 11.73 1.94
C GLY A 54 9.36 10.23 1.77
N GLU A 55 9.32 9.47 2.86
CA GLU A 55 9.01 8.02 2.86
C GLU A 55 7.53 7.74 3.17
N ALA A 56 6.75 8.76 3.54
CA ALA A 56 5.32 8.67 3.78
C ALA A 56 4.47 8.56 2.48
N LYS A 57 4.76 7.56 1.62
CA LYS A 57 3.99 7.26 0.40
C LYS A 57 4.02 5.76 0.06
N PHE A 58 3.03 5.28 -0.67
CA PHE A 58 3.06 3.92 -1.23
C PHE A 58 3.89 3.86 -2.53
N ASP A 59 4.47 2.70 -2.81
CA ASP A 59 5.03 2.37 -4.12
C ASP A 59 3.95 1.65 -4.94
N PRO A 60 3.42 2.24 -6.02
CA PRO A 60 2.39 1.61 -6.86
C PRO A 60 2.81 0.26 -7.48
N THR A 61 4.10 -0.06 -7.47
CA THR A 61 4.63 -1.30 -8.04
C THR A 61 4.86 -2.40 -6.99
N SER A 62 4.61 -2.13 -5.71
CA SER A 62 4.93 -3.07 -4.63
C SER A 62 3.87 -4.14 -4.38
N VAL A 63 2.70 -4.06 -5.01
CA VAL A 63 1.61 -5.02 -4.78
C VAL A 63 2.02 -6.43 -5.22
N VAL A 64 1.96 -7.36 -4.29
CA VAL A 64 2.19 -8.79 -4.48
C VAL A 64 0.84 -9.49 -4.60
N THR A 65 0.56 -10.00 -5.81
CA THR A 65 -0.62 -10.83 -6.08
C THR A 65 -0.46 -12.25 -5.53
N PRO A 66 -1.42 -12.77 -4.74
CA PRO A 66 -1.33 -14.13 -4.22
C PRO A 66 -1.50 -15.17 -5.33
N THR A 67 -0.87 -16.33 -5.16
CA THR A 67 -1.05 -17.46 -6.08
C THR A 67 -2.53 -17.88 -6.15
N GLY A 68 -3.07 -17.97 -7.36
CA GLY A 68 -4.47 -18.34 -7.57
C GLY A 68 -5.46 -17.21 -7.30
N ALA A 69 -4.98 -15.95 -7.32
CA ALA A 69 -5.87 -14.80 -7.45
C ALA A 69 -6.66 -14.86 -8.76
N LEU A 70 -7.95 -14.56 -8.70
CA LEU A 70 -8.84 -14.33 -9.82
C LEU A 70 -8.83 -12.85 -10.19
N GLY A 71 -8.79 -11.97 -9.19
CA GLY A 71 -8.72 -10.53 -9.40
C GLY A 71 -7.31 -9.95 -9.39
N ALA A 72 -7.25 -8.65 -9.64
CA ALA A 72 -6.05 -7.83 -9.55
C ALA A 72 -6.31 -6.62 -8.64
N LEU A 73 -5.30 -6.23 -7.87
CA LEU A 73 -5.32 -5.02 -7.04
C LEU A 73 -4.23 -4.06 -7.52
N THR A 74 -4.57 -2.79 -7.61
CA THR A 74 -3.61 -1.69 -7.78
C THR A 74 -3.71 -0.74 -6.61
N ILE A 75 -2.63 -0.02 -6.31
CA ILE A 75 -2.61 1.06 -5.33
C ILE A 75 -1.83 2.24 -5.92
N ASP A 76 -2.28 3.47 -5.68
CA ASP A 76 -1.50 4.66 -6.03
C ASP A 76 -0.62 5.15 -4.87
N ALA A 77 0.19 6.18 -5.11
CA ALA A 77 1.13 6.69 -4.10
C ALA A 77 0.43 7.31 -2.88
N ASP A 78 -0.83 7.73 -3.03
CA ASP A 78 -1.66 8.32 -1.97
C ASP A 78 -2.43 7.25 -1.18
N GLY A 79 -2.32 5.97 -1.58
CA GLY A 79 -2.92 4.82 -0.91
C GLY A 79 -4.31 4.46 -1.39
N ASN A 80 -4.80 5.06 -2.48
CA ASN A 80 -6.07 4.65 -3.09
C ASN A 80 -5.86 3.32 -3.79
N TRP A 81 -6.52 2.27 -3.31
CA TRP A 81 -6.48 0.95 -3.94
C TRP A 81 -7.78 0.67 -4.69
N VAL A 82 -7.65 -0.12 -5.75
CA VAL A 82 -8.77 -0.61 -6.56
C VAL A 82 -8.54 -2.09 -6.83
N TYR A 83 -9.55 -2.90 -6.50
CA TYR A 83 -9.63 -4.31 -6.84
C TYR A 83 -10.61 -4.51 -8.01
N ASN A 84 -10.23 -5.36 -8.96
CA ASN A 84 -11.07 -5.78 -10.07
C ASN A 84 -11.00 -7.29 -10.26
N VAL A 85 -12.14 -7.93 -10.54
CA VAL A 85 -12.22 -9.33 -10.98
C VAL A 85 -13.29 -9.47 -12.06
N ASP A 86 -13.04 -10.30 -13.07
CA ASP A 86 -14.04 -10.60 -14.08
C ASP A 86 -15.19 -11.40 -13.44
N ASN A 87 -16.43 -10.95 -13.63
CA ASN A 87 -17.62 -11.62 -13.09
C ASN A 87 -17.69 -13.08 -13.58
N ALA A 88 -17.28 -13.32 -14.83
CA ALA A 88 -17.23 -14.65 -15.43
C ALA A 88 -16.34 -15.64 -14.65
N ASP A 89 -15.30 -15.17 -13.97
CA ASP A 89 -14.35 -16.03 -13.24
C ASP A 89 -14.88 -16.47 -11.87
N VAL A 90 -15.95 -15.83 -11.36
CA VAL A 90 -16.53 -16.13 -10.05
C VAL A 90 -17.86 -16.88 -10.11
N GLN A 91 -18.43 -17.10 -11.31
CA GLN A 91 -19.74 -17.80 -11.47
C GLN A 91 -19.79 -19.24 -10.96
N TYR A 92 -18.67 -19.81 -10.54
CA TYR A 92 -18.61 -21.16 -9.98
C TYR A 92 -18.97 -21.20 -8.49
N LEU A 93 -19.01 -20.05 -7.82
CA LEU A 93 -19.29 -19.96 -6.39
C LEU A 93 -20.76 -20.32 -6.13
N ALA A 94 -20.99 -21.17 -5.14
CA ALA A 94 -22.34 -21.41 -4.64
C ALA A 94 -22.85 -20.23 -3.80
N GLN A 95 -24.16 -20.19 -3.55
CA GLN A 95 -24.74 -19.21 -2.62
C GLN A 95 -24.00 -19.22 -1.28
N ASP A 96 -23.60 -18.02 -0.82
CA ASP A 96 -22.84 -17.76 0.41
C ASP A 96 -21.42 -18.40 0.44
N GLU A 97 -20.94 -18.97 -0.67
CA GLU A 97 -19.54 -19.40 -0.81
C GLU A 97 -18.64 -18.20 -1.06
N THR A 98 -17.48 -18.17 -0.41
CA THR A 98 -16.53 -17.05 -0.51
C THR A 98 -15.16 -17.53 -1.00
N LYS A 99 -14.61 -16.83 -2.00
CA LYS A 99 -13.19 -16.87 -2.34
C LYS A 99 -12.50 -15.69 -1.66
N VAL A 100 -11.48 -15.96 -0.85
CA VAL A 100 -10.67 -14.92 -0.19
C VAL A 100 -9.34 -14.78 -0.92
N GLU A 101 -8.93 -13.53 -1.19
CA GLU A 101 -7.67 -13.17 -1.82
C GLU A 101 -6.95 -12.15 -0.94
N THR A 102 -5.67 -12.39 -0.64
CA THR A 102 -4.88 -11.51 0.23
C THR A 102 -3.69 -10.99 -0.55
N PHE A 103 -3.71 -9.69 -0.86
CA PHE A 103 -2.62 -8.94 -1.49
C PHE A 103 -1.68 -8.40 -0.39
N THR A 104 -0.40 -8.19 -0.71
CA THR A 104 0.59 -7.63 0.24
C THR A 104 1.47 -6.60 -0.43
#